data_AF-A0A966NJ15-F1
#
_entry.id   AF-A0A966NJ15-F1
#
_cell.length_a   1.000
_cell.length_b   1.000
_cell.length_c   1.000
_cell.angle_alpha   90.00
_cell.angle_beta   90.00
_cell.angle_gamma   90.00
#
_symmetry.space_group_name_H-M   'P 1'
#
loop_
_entity.id
_entity.type
_entity.pdbx_description
1 polymer ?
#
loop_
_entity_poly.entity_id
_entity_poly.type
_entity_poly.pdbx_seq_one_letter_code
_entity_poly.pdbx_strand_id
1 'polypeptide(L)'
;MFKWIKSYMPKRLYYRAALILVFPVVFLQLIVSIVFIQRHFEGVTVQMTRTVAAELDLITEVIERDGAVAAQQIARSLGISMSIVSQETNFLERRRVYDLTGLVVRRELLSLPEILNVDLPDNKKVNARIKSGQEYFDLQFSRRRVSASNPHQLIVYLLVFGAFFTVIAFFYLRNQLRPITRLANAAEAFGLGENVPYDPSGALEVRAAGQAFLDMRERIQRHLKQRTMILSGVSHDLRTPLTRLKLGLSFLPEEQREPLEKDVEDMNLLLNEFL
;
A
#
# COMPACT_ATOMS: atom_id res chain seq x y z
N MET A 1 9.32 7.18 22.25
CA MET A 1 8.00 6.59 22.52
C MET A 1 7.51 5.55 21.47
N PHE A 2 8.23 5.25 20.38
CA PHE A 2 7.79 4.22 19.40
C PHE A 2 8.90 3.25 18.95
N LYS A 3 9.61 2.60 19.89
CA LYS A 3 10.66 1.61 19.54
C LYS A 3 10.06 0.33 18.92
N TRP A 4 8.86 -0.08 19.32
CA TRP A 4 8.21 -1.30 18.82
C TRP A 4 7.78 -1.20 17.35
N ILE A 5 7.31 -0.03 16.89
CA ILE A 5 6.92 0.23 15.49
C ILE A 5 8.13 0.14 14.54
N LYS A 6 9.34 0.51 14.98
CA LYS A 6 10.56 0.43 14.15
C LYS A 6 10.93 -1.00 13.76
N SER A 7 10.50 -2.02 14.51
CA SER A 7 10.81 -3.43 14.21
C SER A 7 9.99 -3.96 13.03
N TYR A 8 8.74 -3.49 12.89
CA TYR A 8 7.84 -3.89 11.79
C TYR A 8 7.99 -3.04 10.52
N MET A 9 8.67 -1.89 10.62
CA MET A 9 8.89 -1.03 9.46
C MET A 9 9.99 -1.60 8.55
N PRO A 10 9.73 -1.78 7.25
CA PRO A 10 10.73 -2.29 6.33
C PRO A 10 11.96 -1.39 6.30
N LYS A 11 13.16 -1.96 6.10
CA LYS A 11 14.42 -1.21 6.21
C LYS A 11 14.73 -0.36 4.97
N ARG A 12 14.27 -0.77 3.78
CA ARG A 12 14.53 -0.03 2.53
C ARG A 12 13.63 1.20 2.42
N LEU A 13 14.21 2.30 1.92
CA LEU A 13 13.55 3.59 1.75
C LEU A 13 12.24 3.48 0.95
N TYR A 14 12.23 2.71 -0.14
CA TYR A 14 11.04 2.48 -0.96
C TYR A 14 9.86 1.92 -0.19
N TYR A 15 10.08 0.86 0.58
CA TYR A 15 8.99 0.20 1.29
C TYR A 15 8.46 1.07 2.44
N ARG A 16 9.32 1.85 3.11
CA ARG A 16 8.86 2.82 4.11
C ARG A 16 7.99 3.87 3.49
N ALA A 17 8.45 4.48 2.41
CA ALA A 17 7.72 5.55 1.75
C ALA A 17 6.40 5.03 1.14
N ALA A 18 6.42 3.83 0.55
CA ALA A 18 5.21 3.18 0.05
C ALA A 18 4.20 2.92 1.17
N LEU A 19 4.65 2.45 2.34
CA LEU A 19 3.77 2.20 3.49
C LEU A 19 3.16 3.51 4.01
N ILE A 20 3.96 4.58 4.13
CA ILE A 20 3.49 5.92 4.53
C ILE A 20 2.40 6.43 3.58
N LEU A 21 2.47 6.09 2.30
CA LEU A 21 1.49 6.50 1.30
C LEU A 21 0.24 5.61 1.27
N VAL A 22 0.42 4.29 1.29
CA VAL A 22 -0.68 3.31 1.15
C VAL A 22 -1.52 3.25 2.42
N PHE A 23 -0.89 3.34 3.59
CA PHE A 23 -1.57 3.15 4.87
C PHE A 23 -2.72 4.14 5.09
N PRO A 24 -2.55 5.47 4.94
CA PRO A 24 -3.65 6.42 5.11
C PRO A 24 -4.78 6.19 4.10
N VAL A 25 -4.46 5.81 2.86
CA VAL A 25 -5.47 5.56 1.82
C VAL A 25 -6.32 4.35 2.19
N VAL A 26 -5.68 3.23 2.55
CA VAL A 26 -6.39 2.01 2.97
C VAL A 26 -7.20 2.26 4.24
N PHE A 27 -6.63 2.98 5.21
CA PHE A 27 -7.32 3.33 6.45
C PHE A 27 -8.56 4.20 6.19
N LEU A 28 -8.45 5.21 5.33
CA LEU A 28 -9.57 6.05 4.92
C LEU A 28 -10.63 5.25 4.15
N GLN A 29 -10.22 4.38 3.22
CA GLN A 29 -11.14 3.49 2.51
C GLN A 29 -11.92 2.59 3.47
N LEU A 30 -11.24 2.03 4.48
CA LEU A 30 -11.87 1.18 5.48
C LEU A 30 -12.87 1.97 6.33
N ILE A 31 -12.49 3.16 6.82
CA ILE A 31 -13.39 4.02 7.58
C ILE A 31 -14.61 4.41 6.75
N VAL A 32 -14.40 4.92 5.53
CA VAL A 32 -15.49 5.33 4.63
C VAL A 32 -16.40 4.14 4.32
N SER A 33 -15.84 2.97 4.04
CA SER A 33 -16.61 1.75 3.80
C SER A 33 -17.48 1.38 5.00
N ILE A 34 -16.92 1.32 6.22
CA ILE A 34 -17.67 0.98 7.44
C ILE A 34 -18.76 2.02 7.72
N VAL A 35 -18.40 3.30 7.72
CA VAL A 35 -19.34 4.39 8.01
C VAL A 35 -20.47 4.41 6.99
N PHE A 36 -20.18 4.19 5.71
CA PHE A 36 -21.20 4.20 4.67
C PHE A 36 -22.15 3.01 4.76
N ILE A 37 -21.62 1.80 5.02
CA ILE A 37 -22.43 0.60 5.25
C ILE A 37 -23.37 0.80 6.45
N GLN A 38 -22.81 1.20 7.60
CA GLN A 38 -23.58 1.32 8.86
C GLN A 38 -24.56 2.49 8.82
N ARG A 39 -24.09 3.68 8.40
CA ARG A 39 -24.86 4.91 8.60
C ARG A 39 -25.83 5.21 7.47
N HIS A 40 -25.50 4.83 6.23
CA HIS A 40 -26.33 5.19 5.08
C HIS A 40 -27.19 4.01 4.61
N PHE A 41 -26.58 2.86 4.33
CA PHE A 41 -27.35 1.75 3.75
C PHE A 41 -28.19 0.98 4.74
N GLU A 42 -27.67 0.68 5.92
CA GLU A 42 -28.47 -0.01 6.93
C GLU A 42 -29.66 0.85 7.34
N GLY A 43 -29.44 2.14 7.68
CA GLY A 43 -30.52 3.05 8.07
C GLY A 43 -31.63 3.19 7.01
N VAL A 44 -31.27 3.43 5.74
CA VAL A 44 -32.26 3.54 4.65
C VAL A 44 -32.97 2.21 4.41
N THR A 45 -32.23 1.09 4.43
CA THR A 45 -32.82 -0.25 4.23
C THR A 45 -33.78 -0.59 5.37
N VAL A 46 -33.44 -0.26 6.62
CA VAL A 46 -34.33 -0.43 7.78
C VAL A 46 -35.61 0.37 7.59
N GLN A 47 -35.49 1.67 7.27
CA GLN A 47 -36.65 2.54 7.09
C GLN A 47 -37.58 2.03 5.96
N MET A 48 -37.01 1.71 4.80
CA MET A 48 -37.76 1.19 3.65
C MET A 48 -38.40 -0.17 3.96
N THR A 49 -37.67 -1.06 4.62
CA THR A 49 -38.20 -2.39 4.97
C THR A 49 -39.32 -2.28 6.00
N ARG A 50 -39.24 -1.38 6.97
CA ARG A 50 -40.32 -1.14 7.94
C ARG A 50 -41.60 -0.64 7.28
N THR A 51 -41.50 0.20 6.25
CA THR A 51 -42.68 0.62 5.48
C THR A 51 -43.35 -0.58 4.81
N VAL A 52 -42.59 -1.47 4.18
CA VAL A 52 -43.14 -2.69 3.59
C VAL A 52 -43.64 -3.67 4.66
N ALA A 53 -42.96 -3.77 5.81
CA ALA A 53 -43.40 -4.60 6.93
C ALA A 53 -44.80 -4.16 7.41
N ALA A 54 -45.05 -2.86 7.57
CA ALA A 54 -46.37 -2.34 7.92
C ALA A 54 -47.43 -2.64 6.84
N GLU A 55 -47.06 -2.65 5.56
CA GLU A 55 -47.96 -3.08 4.48
C GLU A 55 -48.29 -4.58 4.55
N LEU A 56 -47.31 -5.42 4.93
CA LEU A 56 -47.52 -6.85 5.10
C LEU A 56 -48.37 -7.18 6.32
N ASP A 57 -48.20 -6.42 7.40
CA ASP A 57 -49.01 -6.49 8.62
C ASP A 57 -50.47 -6.15 8.29
N LEU A 58 -50.72 -5.05 7.57
CA LEU A 58 -52.06 -4.69 7.07
C LEU A 58 -52.68 -5.79 6.20
N ILE A 59 -51.90 -6.40 5.29
CA ILE A 59 -52.40 -7.52 4.48
C ILE A 59 -52.81 -8.68 5.39
N THR A 60 -52.02 -8.98 6.42
CA THR A 60 -52.30 -10.09 7.33
C THR A 60 -53.56 -9.83 8.15
N GLU A 61 -53.75 -8.61 8.66
CA GLU A 61 -54.98 -8.20 9.34
C GLU A 61 -56.22 -8.34 8.44
N VAL A 62 -56.10 -7.97 7.15
CA VAL A 62 -57.20 -8.10 6.19
C VAL A 62 -57.50 -9.57 5.85
N ILE A 63 -56.48 -10.45 5.80
CA ILE A 63 -56.71 -11.89 5.61
C ILE A 63 -57.56 -12.43 6.75
N GLU A 64 -57.26 -12.05 7.99
CA GLU A 64 -57.98 -12.52 9.18
C GLU A 64 -59.40 -11.95 9.26
N ARG A 65 -59.60 -10.71 8.86
CA ARG A 65 -60.89 -10.00 8.99
C ARG A 65 -61.85 -10.23 7.82
N ASP A 66 -61.37 -10.04 6.60
CA ASP A 66 -62.18 -9.95 5.37
C ASP A 66 -61.88 -11.10 4.38
N GLY A 67 -60.89 -11.95 4.68
CA GLY A 67 -60.53 -13.13 3.91
C GLY A 67 -59.49 -12.88 2.80
N ALA A 68 -58.98 -13.98 2.23
CA ALA A 68 -57.87 -13.97 1.28
C ALA A 68 -58.15 -13.18 -0.02
N VAL A 69 -59.41 -13.10 -0.47
CA VAL A 69 -59.78 -12.39 -1.70
C VAL A 69 -59.66 -10.87 -1.52
N ALA A 70 -60.13 -10.35 -0.39
CA ALA A 70 -60.01 -8.93 -0.05
C ALA A 70 -58.53 -8.54 0.12
N ALA A 71 -57.77 -9.37 0.84
CA ALA A 71 -56.33 -9.19 1.01
C ALA A 71 -55.57 -9.19 -0.34
N GLN A 72 -55.95 -10.06 -1.28
CA GLN A 72 -55.33 -10.09 -2.61
C GLN A 72 -55.58 -8.79 -3.40
N GLN A 73 -56.75 -8.17 -3.27
CA GLN A 73 -57.05 -6.90 -3.93
C GLN A 73 -56.21 -5.75 -3.35
N ILE A 74 -56.07 -5.70 -2.02
CA ILE A 74 -55.21 -4.72 -1.35
C ILE A 74 -53.75 -4.95 -1.71
N ALA A 75 -53.26 -6.18 -1.65
CA ALA A 75 -51.89 -6.53 -2.02
C ALA A 75 -51.55 -6.06 -3.45
N ARG A 76 -52.44 -6.31 -4.42
CA ARG A 76 -52.27 -5.81 -5.80
C ARG A 76 -52.17 -4.29 -5.88
N SER A 77 -52.99 -3.56 -5.10
CA SER A 77 -52.94 -2.09 -5.05
C SER A 77 -51.62 -1.55 -4.49
N LEU A 78 -50.98 -2.31 -3.59
CA LEU A 78 -49.66 -2.03 -3.02
C LEU A 78 -48.51 -2.53 -3.92
N GLY A 79 -48.80 -3.10 -5.09
CA GLY A 79 -47.80 -3.69 -5.98
C GLY A 79 -47.18 -4.98 -5.44
N ILE A 80 -47.91 -5.70 -4.59
CA ILE A 80 -47.52 -7.00 -4.02
C ILE A 80 -48.36 -8.09 -4.68
N SER A 81 -47.70 -9.08 -5.27
CA SER A 81 -48.37 -10.25 -5.83
C SER A 81 -48.54 -11.30 -4.74
N MET A 82 -49.78 -11.72 -4.50
CA MET A 82 -50.14 -12.68 -3.46
C MET A 82 -50.70 -13.95 -4.10
N SER A 83 -50.15 -15.11 -3.73
CA SER A 83 -50.61 -16.45 -4.13
C SER A 83 -50.79 -17.36 -2.92
N ILE A 84 -51.88 -18.13 -2.92
CA ILE A 84 -52.18 -19.11 -1.86
C ILE A 84 -51.37 -20.38 -2.13
N VAL A 85 -50.67 -20.88 -1.12
CA VAL A 85 -49.85 -22.09 -1.21
C VAL A 85 -50.37 -23.11 -0.19
N SER A 86 -50.84 -24.25 -0.69
CA SER A 86 -51.53 -25.27 0.12
C SER A 86 -50.60 -26.24 0.86
N GLN A 87 -49.29 -26.20 0.62
CA GLN A 87 -48.29 -27.06 1.28
C GLN A 87 -46.97 -26.32 1.53
N GLU A 88 -46.31 -26.67 2.64
CA GLU A 88 -44.97 -26.22 3.01
C GLU A 88 -43.94 -26.72 1.96
N THR A 89 -43.79 -25.98 0.87
CA THR A 89 -42.78 -26.25 -0.15
C THR A 89 -41.45 -25.67 0.29
N ASN A 90 -40.36 -26.40 0.05
CA ASN A 90 -38.99 -25.98 0.36
C ASN A 90 -38.69 -24.59 -0.19
N PHE A 91 -38.64 -23.62 0.71
CA PHE A 91 -38.24 -22.27 0.39
C PHE A 91 -36.72 -22.26 0.22
N LEU A 92 -36.25 -22.19 -1.03
CA LEU A 92 -34.81 -22.23 -1.33
C LEU A 92 -34.15 -20.91 -0.93
N GLU A 93 -33.61 -20.85 0.29
CA GLU A 93 -32.85 -19.69 0.75
C GLU A 93 -31.52 -19.55 -0.02
N ARG A 94 -31.50 -18.67 -1.02
CA ARG A 94 -30.27 -18.41 -1.79
C ARG A 94 -29.51 -17.25 -1.18
N ARG A 95 -28.59 -17.56 -0.26
CA ARG A 95 -27.73 -16.53 0.35
C ARG A 95 -26.64 -16.07 -0.62
N ARG A 96 -26.64 -14.77 -0.93
CA ARG A 96 -25.54 -14.11 -1.66
C ARG A 96 -24.59 -13.45 -0.67
N VAL A 97 -23.31 -13.81 -0.72
CA VAL A 97 -22.27 -13.28 0.19
C VAL A 97 -22.02 -11.77 0.01
N TYR A 98 -22.32 -11.23 -1.17
CA TYR A 98 -22.13 -9.82 -1.50
C TYR A 98 -23.40 -8.96 -1.32
N ASP A 99 -24.54 -9.56 -0.94
CA ASP A 99 -25.78 -8.82 -0.68
C ASP A 99 -25.87 -8.36 0.78
N LEU A 100 -25.21 -7.24 1.07
CA LEU A 100 -25.15 -6.64 2.41
C LEU A 100 -26.54 -6.22 2.91
N THR A 101 -27.40 -5.68 2.03
CA THR A 101 -28.72 -5.19 2.45
C THR A 101 -29.74 -6.31 2.57
N GLY A 102 -29.55 -7.45 1.91
CA GLY A 102 -30.39 -8.63 2.08
C GLY A 102 -30.43 -9.13 3.53
N LEU A 103 -29.31 -9.01 4.26
CA LEU A 103 -29.24 -9.33 5.68
C LEU A 103 -30.16 -8.44 6.53
N VAL A 104 -30.15 -7.13 6.25
CA VAL A 104 -30.98 -6.15 6.96
C VAL A 104 -32.45 -6.34 6.61
N VAL A 105 -32.79 -6.49 5.33
CA VAL A 105 -34.18 -6.74 4.90
C VAL A 105 -34.74 -7.99 5.56
N ARG A 106 -33.98 -9.09 5.57
CA ARG A 106 -34.41 -10.32 6.23
C ARG A 106 -34.60 -10.12 7.74
N ARG A 107 -33.67 -9.42 8.41
CA ARG A 107 -33.76 -9.13 9.84
C ARG A 107 -35.02 -8.32 10.18
N GLU A 108 -35.32 -7.28 9.41
CA GLU A 108 -36.49 -6.44 9.67
C GLU A 108 -37.81 -7.13 9.30
N LEU A 109 -37.88 -7.90 8.21
CA LEU A 109 -39.10 -8.63 7.85
C LEU A 109 -39.38 -9.82 8.79
N LEU A 110 -38.37 -10.63 9.12
CA LEU A 110 -38.52 -11.72 10.10
C LEU A 110 -38.76 -11.22 11.54
N SER A 111 -38.74 -9.91 11.79
CA SER A 111 -39.17 -9.36 13.07
C SER A 111 -40.68 -9.41 13.26
N LEU A 112 -41.46 -9.54 12.17
CA LEU A 112 -42.89 -9.81 12.21
C LEU A 112 -43.13 -11.31 12.43
N PRO A 113 -43.85 -11.71 13.50
CA PRO A 113 -44.04 -13.12 13.84
C PRO A 113 -44.83 -13.92 12.78
N GLU A 114 -45.57 -13.25 11.92
CA GLU A 114 -46.39 -13.82 10.85
C GLU A 114 -45.54 -14.19 9.62
N ILE A 115 -44.35 -13.59 9.47
CA ILE A 115 -43.42 -13.85 8.37
C ILE A 115 -42.52 -15.03 8.74
N LEU A 116 -42.70 -16.14 8.03
CA LEU A 116 -41.93 -17.37 8.26
C LEU A 116 -40.57 -17.36 7.55
N ASN A 117 -40.57 -16.97 6.28
CA ASN A 117 -39.38 -17.03 5.44
C ASN A 117 -39.32 -15.84 4.48
N VAL A 118 -38.09 -15.38 4.18
CA VAL A 118 -37.83 -14.30 3.24
C VAL A 118 -36.66 -14.69 2.34
N ASP A 119 -36.89 -14.70 1.03
CA ASP A 119 -35.89 -15.01 -0.01
C ASP A 119 -35.75 -13.83 -0.95
N LEU A 120 -34.50 -13.61 -1.34
CA LEU A 120 -34.09 -12.51 -2.19
C LEU A 120 -33.34 -13.12 -3.38
N PRO A 121 -34.08 -13.75 -4.32
CA PRO A 121 -33.47 -14.56 -5.36
C PRO A 121 -32.65 -13.72 -6.33
N ASP A 122 -32.96 -12.43 -6.49
CA ASP A 122 -32.27 -11.47 -7.34
C ASP A 122 -32.40 -10.01 -6.85
N ASN A 123 -31.83 -9.06 -7.63
CA ASN A 123 -31.88 -7.63 -7.30
C ASN A 123 -33.21 -6.96 -7.73
N LYS A 124 -34.21 -7.73 -8.17
CA LYS A 124 -35.48 -7.24 -8.71
C LYS A 124 -36.67 -7.59 -7.82
N LYS A 125 -36.69 -8.78 -7.21
CA LYS A 125 -37.82 -9.26 -6.42
C LYS A 125 -37.42 -9.82 -5.06
N VAL A 126 -38.35 -9.73 -4.13
CA VAL A 126 -38.30 -10.35 -2.81
C VAL A 126 -39.53 -11.23 -2.67
N ASN A 127 -39.31 -12.43 -2.17
CA ASN A 127 -40.37 -13.37 -1.84
C ASN A 127 -40.44 -13.43 -0.32
N ALA A 128 -41.63 -13.26 0.24
CA ALA A 128 -41.90 -13.45 1.66
C ALA A 128 -43.05 -14.44 1.80
N ARG A 129 -42.95 -15.34 2.78
CA ARG A 129 -44.02 -16.28 3.12
C ARG A 129 -44.62 -15.88 4.44
N ILE A 130 -45.94 -15.67 4.45
CA ILE A 130 -46.71 -15.43 5.68
C ILE A 130 -47.61 -16.61 5.99
N LYS A 131 -47.89 -16.79 7.28
CA LYS A 131 -48.88 -17.75 7.76
C LYS A 131 -50.05 -17.00 8.37
N SER A 132 -51.26 -17.29 7.91
CA SER A 132 -52.49 -16.82 8.56
C SER A 132 -53.44 -18.01 8.70
N GLY A 133 -53.78 -18.35 9.94
CA GLY A 133 -54.53 -19.57 10.26
C GLY A 133 -53.82 -20.86 9.84
N GLN A 134 -54.45 -21.64 8.95
CA GLN A 134 -53.95 -22.91 8.41
C GLN A 134 -53.37 -22.79 6.99
N GLU A 135 -53.45 -21.59 6.38
CA GLU A 135 -53.01 -21.34 5.02
C GLU A 135 -51.68 -20.59 4.99
N TYR A 136 -50.91 -20.83 3.92
CA TYR A 136 -49.67 -20.13 3.65
C TYR A 136 -49.87 -19.23 2.44
N PHE A 137 -49.35 -18.00 2.51
CA PHE A 137 -49.42 -17.06 1.41
C PHE A 137 -48.01 -16.65 1.00
N ASP A 138 -47.73 -16.82 -0.28
CA ASP A 138 -46.50 -16.33 -0.90
C ASP A 138 -46.75 -14.92 -1.44
N LEU A 139 -45.94 -14.00 -0.96
CA LEU A 139 -45.95 -12.58 -1.31
C LEU A 139 -44.70 -12.26 -2.11
N GLN A 140 -44.88 -11.64 -3.27
CA GLN A 140 -43.79 -11.19 -4.12
C GLN A 140 -43.89 -9.70 -4.39
N PHE A 141 -42.81 -8.98 -4.10
CA PHE A 141 -42.73 -7.53 -4.31
C PHE A 141 -41.34 -7.10 -4.80
N SER A 142 -41.25 -5.87 -5.30
CA SER A 142 -40.01 -5.34 -5.88
C SER A 142 -38.93 -5.10 -4.82
N ARG A 143 -37.70 -5.58 -5.09
CA ARG A 143 -36.51 -5.37 -4.23
C ARG A 143 -36.22 -3.90 -3.96
N ARG A 144 -36.57 -3.02 -4.90
CA ARG A 144 -36.40 -1.57 -4.79
C ARG A 144 -37.27 -0.95 -3.69
N ARG A 145 -38.29 -1.64 -3.18
CA ARG A 145 -39.17 -1.16 -2.12
C ARG A 145 -38.58 -1.33 -0.72
N VAL A 146 -37.70 -2.31 -0.54
CA VAL A 146 -37.09 -2.65 0.76
C VAL A 146 -35.60 -2.30 0.85
N SER A 147 -34.95 -2.03 -0.27
CA SER A 147 -33.55 -1.61 -0.27
C SER A 147 -33.23 -0.71 -1.46
N ALA A 148 -32.35 0.27 -1.22
CA ALA A 148 -31.81 1.11 -2.28
C ALA A 148 -31.06 0.26 -3.32
N SER A 149 -31.13 0.67 -4.59
CA SER A 149 -30.46 -0.05 -5.68
C SER A 149 -28.93 0.09 -5.57
N ASN A 150 -28.24 -1.05 -5.68
CA ASN A 150 -26.78 -1.19 -5.80
C ASN A 150 -25.88 -0.54 -4.71
N PRO A 151 -26.05 -0.89 -3.42
CA PRO A 151 -25.20 -0.36 -2.34
C PRO A 151 -23.70 -0.65 -2.52
N HIS A 152 -23.42 -1.86 -3.00
CA HIS A 152 -22.08 -2.38 -3.20
C HIS A 152 -21.31 -1.62 -4.30
N GLN A 153 -22.01 -0.97 -5.24
CA GLN A 153 -21.34 -0.25 -6.34
C GLN A 153 -20.47 0.89 -5.81
N LEU A 154 -20.90 1.61 -4.77
CA LEU A 154 -20.07 2.66 -4.19
C LEU A 154 -18.79 2.09 -3.58
N ILE A 155 -18.89 0.97 -2.86
CA ILE A 155 -17.72 0.29 -2.26
C ILE A 155 -16.79 -0.20 -3.37
N VAL A 156 -17.34 -0.78 -4.44
CA VAL A 156 -16.55 -1.21 -5.60
C VAL A 156 -15.84 -0.01 -6.23
N TYR A 157 -16.52 1.11 -6.47
CA TYR A 157 -15.87 2.32 -7.00
C TYR A 157 -14.80 2.86 -6.06
N LEU A 158 -15.06 2.93 -4.76
CA LEU A 158 -14.10 3.37 -3.74
C LEU A 158 -12.84 2.50 -3.77
N LEU A 159 -12.99 1.18 -3.85
CA LEU A 159 -11.86 0.25 -3.93
C LEU A 159 -11.12 0.34 -5.25
N VAL A 160 -11.83 0.36 -6.38
CA VAL A 160 -11.24 0.42 -7.72
C VAL A 160 -10.48 1.73 -7.94
N PHE A 161 -11.12 2.88 -7.70
CA PHE A 161 -10.47 4.18 -7.87
C PHE A 161 -9.36 4.38 -6.85
N GLY A 162 -9.57 3.98 -5.58
CA GLY A 162 -8.52 4.10 -4.57
C GLY A 162 -7.31 3.22 -4.89
N ALA A 163 -7.51 1.98 -5.38
CA ALA A 163 -6.43 1.13 -5.85
C ALA A 163 -5.71 1.75 -7.06
N PHE A 164 -6.46 2.27 -8.04
CA PHE A 164 -5.92 2.94 -9.21
C PHE A 164 -5.01 4.12 -8.85
N PHE A 165 -5.48 5.04 -8.00
CA PHE A 165 -4.68 6.18 -7.55
C PHE A 165 -3.49 5.75 -6.68
N THR A 166 -3.66 4.71 -5.86
CA THR A 166 -2.55 4.15 -5.06
C THR A 166 -1.44 3.60 -5.94
N VAL A 167 -1.78 2.89 -7.03
CA VAL A 167 -0.81 2.38 -8.00
C VAL A 167 -0.07 3.52 -8.68
N ILE A 168 -0.78 4.55 -9.15
CA ILE A 168 -0.16 5.73 -9.76
C ILE A 168 0.80 6.39 -8.77
N ALA A 169 0.34 6.66 -7.56
CA ALA A 169 1.13 7.30 -6.52
C ALA A 169 2.39 6.48 -6.17
N PHE A 170 2.28 5.15 -6.12
CA PHE A 170 3.42 4.25 -5.93
C PHE A 170 4.46 4.39 -7.05
N PHE A 171 4.05 4.45 -8.32
CA PHE A 171 4.97 4.65 -9.44
C PHE A 171 5.68 6.02 -9.38
N TYR A 172 4.93 7.09 -9.08
CA TYR A 172 5.50 8.43 -8.89
C TYR A 172 6.56 8.42 -7.77
N LEU A 173 6.21 7.86 -6.61
CA LEU A 173 7.10 7.76 -5.47
C LEU A 173 8.36 6.95 -5.79
N ARG A 174 8.21 5.81 -6.48
CA ARG A 174 9.34 4.99 -6.93
C ARG A 174 10.27 5.77 -7.85
N ASN A 175 9.73 6.54 -8.78
CA ASN A 175 10.53 7.35 -9.69
C ASN A 175 11.27 8.49 -8.96
N GLN A 176 10.66 9.12 -7.95
CA GLN A 176 11.28 10.18 -7.17
C GLN A 176 12.37 9.69 -6.22
N LEU A 177 12.23 8.49 -5.64
CA LEU A 177 13.21 7.92 -4.72
C LEU A 177 14.40 7.26 -5.43
N ARG A 178 14.26 6.90 -6.72
CA ARG A 178 15.31 6.23 -7.48
C ARG A 178 16.63 6.98 -7.54
N PRO A 179 16.66 8.29 -7.85
CA PRO A 179 17.91 9.05 -7.86
C PRO A 179 18.58 9.15 -6.49
N ILE A 180 17.81 9.21 -5.40
CA ILE A 180 18.34 9.22 -4.03
C ILE A 180 19.06 7.89 -3.73
N THR A 181 18.45 6.76 -4.08
CA THR A 181 19.10 5.45 -3.88
C THR A 181 20.32 5.27 -4.76
N ARG A 182 20.33 5.83 -5.98
CA ARG A 182 21.53 5.81 -6.85
C ARG A 182 22.66 6.65 -6.25
N LEU A 183 22.35 7.82 -5.70
CA LEU A 183 23.34 8.68 -5.03
C LEU A 183 23.95 7.96 -3.82
N ALA A 184 23.11 7.35 -2.98
CA ALA A 184 23.57 6.62 -1.80
C ALA A 184 24.53 5.48 -2.18
N ASN A 185 24.16 4.67 -3.19
CA ASN A 185 25.00 3.58 -3.67
C ASN A 185 26.32 4.08 -4.27
N ALA A 186 26.30 5.18 -5.04
CA ALA A 186 27.50 5.76 -5.63
C ALA A 186 28.46 6.32 -4.56
N ALA A 187 27.92 6.92 -3.49
CA ALA A 187 28.70 7.40 -2.36
C ALA A 187 29.32 6.25 -1.56
N GLU A 188 28.57 5.16 -1.32
CA GLU A 188 29.08 3.96 -0.65
C GLU A 188 30.21 3.31 -1.45
N ALA A 189 30.03 3.13 -2.76
CA ALA A 189 31.06 2.58 -3.65
C ALA A 189 32.33 3.45 -3.67
N PHE A 190 32.19 4.78 -3.73
CA PHE A 190 33.34 5.68 -3.63
C PHE A 190 34.06 5.58 -2.29
N GLY A 191 33.32 5.39 -1.18
CA GLY A 191 33.90 5.14 0.14
C GLY A 191 34.71 3.85 0.23
N LEU A 192 34.41 2.86 -0.63
CA LEU A 192 35.16 1.61 -0.77
C LEU A 192 36.32 1.73 -1.78
N GLY A 193 36.57 2.91 -2.36
CA GLY A 193 37.60 3.14 -3.37
C GLY A 193 37.17 2.78 -4.80
N GLU A 194 35.91 2.40 -5.02
CA GLU A 194 35.39 2.11 -6.35
C GLU A 194 34.92 3.39 -7.06
N ASN A 195 35.23 3.53 -8.35
CA ASN A 195 34.77 4.66 -9.15
C ASN A 195 33.63 4.24 -10.08
N VAL A 196 32.41 4.24 -9.55
CA VAL A 196 31.20 3.96 -10.33
C VAL A 196 30.67 5.20 -11.05
N PRO A 197 30.20 5.06 -12.31
CA PRO A 197 29.58 6.16 -13.05
C PRO A 197 28.26 6.58 -12.40
N TYR A 198 28.08 7.87 -12.18
CA TYR A 198 26.90 8.44 -11.54
C TYR A 198 26.55 9.78 -12.18
N ASP A 199 25.30 9.88 -12.65
CA ASP A 199 24.73 11.09 -13.25
C ASP A 199 23.60 11.64 -12.35
N PRO A 200 23.73 12.90 -11.87
CA PRO A 200 22.71 13.54 -11.04
C PRO A 200 21.38 13.66 -11.79
N SER A 201 20.33 13.08 -11.21
CA SER A 201 18.98 13.03 -11.79
C SER A 201 17.91 13.22 -10.71
N GLY A 202 16.67 13.44 -11.13
CA GLY A 202 15.53 13.64 -10.21
C GLY A 202 15.21 15.10 -9.92
N ALA A 203 14.64 15.35 -8.74
CA ALA A 203 14.28 16.68 -8.26
C ALA A 203 15.51 17.60 -8.17
N LEU A 204 15.28 18.91 -8.20
CA LEU A 204 16.34 19.93 -8.21
C LEU A 204 17.30 19.75 -7.03
N GLU A 205 16.77 19.46 -5.84
CA GLU A 205 17.51 19.26 -4.60
C GLU A 205 18.39 18.01 -4.67
N VAL A 206 17.86 16.92 -5.24
CA VAL A 206 18.60 15.66 -5.39
C VAL A 206 19.69 15.80 -6.44
N ARG A 207 19.42 16.52 -7.54
CA ARG A 207 20.42 16.85 -8.56
C ARG A 207 21.53 17.74 -7.98
N ALA A 208 21.18 18.75 -7.20
CA ALA A 208 22.16 19.62 -6.54
C ALA A 208 23.05 18.84 -5.57
N ALA A 209 22.47 17.95 -4.74
CA ALA A 209 23.23 17.06 -3.87
C ALA A 209 24.14 16.10 -4.67
N GLY A 210 23.63 15.56 -5.78
CA GLY A 210 24.41 14.71 -6.67
C GLY A 210 25.60 15.44 -7.31
N GLN A 211 25.42 16.70 -7.73
CA GLN A 211 26.51 17.53 -8.25
C GLN A 211 27.55 17.83 -7.16
N ALA A 212 27.11 18.23 -5.97
CA ALA A 212 28.03 18.47 -4.84
C ALA A 212 28.85 17.22 -4.47
N PHE A 213 28.25 16.03 -4.57
CA PHE A 213 28.97 14.76 -4.39
C PHE A 213 30.04 14.54 -5.47
N LEU A 214 29.74 14.82 -6.73
CA LEU A 214 30.71 14.72 -7.83
C LEU A 214 31.88 15.70 -7.66
N ASP A 215 31.59 16.94 -7.30
CA ASP A 215 32.62 17.96 -7.02
C ASP A 215 33.54 17.52 -5.87
N MET A 216 32.96 16.96 -4.80
CA MET A 216 33.72 16.42 -3.67
C MET A 216 34.60 15.25 -4.11
N ARG A 217 34.05 14.30 -4.87
CA ARG A 217 34.78 13.14 -5.41
C ARG A 217 35.99 13.59 -6.22
N GLU A 218 35.79 14.54 -7.13
CA GLU A 218 36.86 15.07 -7.98
C GLU A 218 37.96 15.77 -7.15
N ARG A 219 37.57 16.58 -6.17
CA ARG A 219 38.52 17.23 -5.25
C ARG A 219 39.38 16.21 -4.50
N ILE A 220 38.76 15.15 -3.97
CA ILE A 220 39.47 14.08 -3.25
C ILE A 220 40.44 13.36 -4.19
N GLN A 221 39.98 12.98 -5.39
CA GLN A 221 40.83 12.30 -6.37
C GLN A 221 42.02 13.18 -6.80
N ARG A 222 41.80 14.49 -7.01
CA ARG A 222 42.88 15.44 -7.28
C ARG A 222 43.86 15.51 -6.12
N HIS A 223 43.38 15.58 -4.89
CA HIS A 223 44.23 15.63 -3.71
C HIS A 223 45.09 14.37 -3.55
N LEU A 224 44.50 13.18 -3.79
CA LEU A 224 45.24 11.91 -3.79
C LEU A 224 46.30 11.89 -4.89
N LYS A 225 45.94 12.29 -6.13
CA LYS A 225 46.89 12.34 -7.25
C LYS A 225 48.05 13.30 -6.99
N GLN A 226 47.78 14.46 -6.41
CA GLN A 226 48.80 15.44 -6.01
C GLN A 226 49.73 14.84 -4.94
N ARG A 227 49.19 14.17 -3.92
CA ARG A 227 50.00 13.53 -2.88
C ARG A 227 50.90 12.45 -3.47
N THR A 228 50.39 11.59 -4.35
CA THR A 228 51.19 10.56 -5.03
C THR A 228 52.27 11.18 -5.93
N MET A 229 51.97 12.26 -6.64
CA MET A 229 52.94 12.96 -7.48
C MET A 229 54.07 13.59 -6.65
N ILE A 230 53.75 14.21 -5.51
CA ILE A 230 54.76 14.76 -4.60
C ILE A 230 55.65 13.65 -4.05
N LEU A 231 55.06 12.53 -3.61
CA LEU A 231 55.85 11.39 -3.10
C LEU A 231 56.80 10.84 -4.17
N SER A 232 56.32 10.67 -5.41
CA SER A 232 57.17 10.23 -6.53
C SER A 232 58.26 11.25 -6.88
N GLY A 233 57.93 12.55 -6.88
CA GLY A 233 58.89 13.62 -7.15
C GLY A 233 59.98 13.72 -6.07
N VAL A 234 59.61 13.64 -4.79
CA VAL A 234 60.56 13.64 -3.67
C VAL A 234 61.51 12.44 -3.75
N SER A 235 61.01 11.24 -4.03
CA SER A 235 61.87 10.06 -4.20
C SER A 235 62.84 10.21 -5.37
N HIS A 236 62.39 10.80 -6.48
CA HIS A 236 63.24 11.10 -7.63
C HIS A 236 64.33 12.13 -7.27
N ASP A 237 63.95 13.22 -6.60
CA ASP A 237 64.86 14.31 -6.26
C ASP A 237 65.88 13.91 -5.18
N LEU A 238 65.53 12.98 -4.27
CA LEU A 238 66.45 12.42 -3.27
C LEU A 238 67.47 11.44 -3.85
N ARG A 239 67.20 10.80 -4.99
CA ARG A 239 68.14 9.87 -5.63
C ARG A 239 69.43 10.55 -6.11
N THR A 240 69.33 11.79 -6.56
CA THR A 240 70.47 12.60 -7.05
C THR A 240 71.48 12.93 -5.94
N PRO A 241 71.11 13.52 -4.78
CA PRO A 241 72.03 13.76 -3.68
C PRO A 241 72.54 12.47 -3.04
N LEU A 242 71.73 11.40 -2.95
CA LEU A 242 72.21 10.09 -2.45
C LEU A 242 73.30 9.50 -3.36
N THR A 243 73.14 9.59 -4.68
CA THR A 243 74.18 9.16 -5.64
C THR A 243 75.44 9.99 -5.48
N ARG A 244 75.30 11.31 -5.28
CA ARG A 244 76.45 12.21 -5.03
C ARG A 244 77.15 11.91 -3.70
N LEU A 245 76.40 11.58 -2.64
CA LEU A 245 76.94 11.14 -1.35
C LEU A 245 77.73 9.84 -1.53
N LYS A 246 77.17 8.83 -2.21
CA LYS A 246 77.87 7.57 -2.52
C LYS A 246 79.18 7.81 -3.28
N LEU A 247 79.17 8.70 -4.29
CA LEU A 247 80.39 9.13 -4.99
C LEU A 247 81.39 9.85 -4.07
N GLY A 248 80.95 10.74 -3.19
CA GLY A 248 81.81 11.44 -2.24
C GLY A 248 82.48 10.51 -1.22
N LEU A 249 81.76 9.49 -0.73
CA LEU A 249 82.29 8.48 0.19
C LEU A 249 83.42 7.65 -0.45
N SER A 250 83.43 7.48 -1.77
CA SER A 250 84.48 6.72 -2.46
C SER A 250 85.90 7.31 -2.32
N PHE A 251 86.03 8.59 -1.94
CA PHE A 251 87.31 9.26 -1.69
C PHE A 251 87.83 9.11 -0.25
N LEU A 252 87.05 8.54 0.67
CA LEU A 252 87.46 8.35 2.06
C LEU A 252 88.29 7.07 2.25
N PRO A 253 89.16 7.00 3.28
CA PRO A 253 89.81 5.75 3.70
C PRO A 253 88.76 4.67 4.04
N GLU A 254 89.09 3.41 3.72
CA GLU A 254 88.16 2.27 3.76
C GLU A 254 87.49 2.08 5.13
N GLU A 255 88.25 2.22 6.23
CA GLU A 255 87.76 2.11 7.62
C GLU A 255 86.65 3.13 7.98
N GLN A 256 86.58 4.27 7.29
CA GLN A 256 85.55 5.29 7.49
C GLN A 256 84.43 5.22 6.45
N ARG A 257 84.68 4.56 5.31
CA ARG A 257 83.76 4.47 4.17
C ARG A 257 82.66 3.42 4.38
N GLU A 258 83.03 2.21 4.78
CA GLU A 258 82.10 1.07 4.92
C GLU A 258 80.83 1.40 5.75
N PRO A 259 80.92 1.95 6.97
CA PRO A 259 79.73 2.24 7.76
C PRO A 259 78.82 3.31 7.12
N LEU A 260 79.41 4.32 6.47
CA LEU A 260 78.66 5.40 5.82
C LEU A 260 78.02 4.97 4.49
N GLU A 261 78.68 4.08 3.72
CA GLU A 261 78.08 3.50 2.51
C GLU A 261 76.86 2.65 2.85
N LYS A 262 76.94 1.90 3.95
CA LYS A 262 75.82 1.09 4.46
C LYS A 262 74.62 1.96 4.84
N ASP A 263 74.82 3.07 5.55
CA ASP A 263 73.74 4.01 5.89
C ASP A 263 73.08 4.60 4.63
N VAL A 264 73.86 4.97 3.61
CA VAL A 264 73.33 5.48 2.34
C VAL A 264 72.55 4.41 1.57
N GLU A 265 72.99 3.15 1.65
CA GLU A 265 72.31 2.01 1.03
C GLU A 265 70.99 1.69 1.73
N ASP A 266 70.96 1.74 3.06
CA ASP A 266 69.75 1.60 3.88
C ASP A 266 68.73 2.71 3.59
N MET A 267 69.18 3.97 3.46
CA MET A 267 68.32 5.09 3.05
C MET A 267 67.73 4.89 1.65
N ASN A 268 68.49 4.32 0.72
CA ASN A 268 68.04 4.04 -0.63
C ASN A 268 67.03 2.87 -0.67
N LEU A 269 67.24 1.85 0.17
CA LEU A 269 66.30 0.74 0.39
C LEU A 269 64.96 1.24 0.92
N LEU A 270 64.97 2.06 1.98
CA LEU A 270 63.76 2.67 2.54
C LEU A 270 63.00 3.51 1.48
N LEU A 271 63.72 4.26 0.66
CA LEU A 271 63.12 5.03 -0.43
C LEU A 271 62.46 4.17 -1.51
N ASN A 272 63.01 2.99 -1.79
CA ASN A 272 62.46 2.06 -2.77
C ASN A 272 61.29 1.24 -2.21
N GLU A 273 61.25 0.97 -0.90
CA GLU A 273 60.13 0.28 -0.24
C GLU A 273 58.88 1.16 -0.11
N PHE A 274 59.05 2.48 -0.02
CA PHE A 274 57.95 3.45 0.11
C PHE A 274 57.25 3.82 -1.22
N LEU A 275 57.84 3.43 -2.37
CA LEU A 275 57.31 3.63 -3.72
C LEU A 275 56.49 2.42 -4.18
#